data_AF-A0A420DCJ2-F1
#
_entry.id   AF-A0A420DCJ2-F1
#
_cell.length_a   1.000
_cell.length_b   1.000
_cell.length_c   1.000
_cell.angle_alpha   90.00
_cell.angle_beta   90.00
_cell.angle_gamma   90.00
#
_symmetry.space_group_name_H-M   'P 1'
#
loop_
_entity.id
_entity.type
_entity.pdbx_description
1 polymer ?
#
loop_
_entity_poly.entity_id
_entity_poly.type
_entity_poly.pdbx_seq_one_letter_code
_entity_poly.pdbx_strand_id
1 'polypeptide(L)'
;MITRKNFLKVSSLGLASVLIPNFLFSKSLLYPFVDDVTTLLKQARRYRRQGRFAKAKTIYQQILSIDNSELRAYNGIRKILLKEKHKELEVIQLYQQALSNVPNNFRLKRSLYGEYLRASIGNQKLFRQLNLTSGRPLSFVKQKFDDLLLEHPNNKNIQNQVAKIDQYIAMNVDTMYAHKNKALKQFRKNNKKAHKNRFATLTSVETTQKLADLNALPVNPDRQQHIREMSQVNIKALRADKDYTAALTATEDYLTGVNSSDAYFIKQFRDLSKQLNQYDKLINFETQNHAAKNTFWSAIALFDAYQRKAEKMNQQPTANMDTLLQFIKSNYNNPMQRFEAATRKIKLSLLKNELNVVRELLIEQCKEKMLVSDSHSIDRINILIAKYWKKSGESDYKKILSICSLPNDYLQSTDELISNASLMNMNRAKNKAVHIDQLQYRISKL
;
A
#
# COMPACT_ATOMS: atom_id res chain seq x y z
N MET A 1 27.99 68.44 2.48
CA MET A 1 26.67 68.56 1.82
C MET A 1 26.77 67.91 0.44
N ILE A 2 26.27 66.69 0.27
CA ILE A 2 26.40 65.91 -0.98
C ILE A 2 25.23 66.27 -1.90
N THR A 3 25.53 66.71 -3.13
CA THR A 3 24.50 67.06 -4.11
C THR A 3 23.80 65.82 -4.66
N ARG A 4 22.51 65.97 -5.03
CA ARG A 4 21.63 64.88 -5.53
C ARG A 4 22.21 64.12 -6.75
N LYS A 5 23.11 64.75 -7.52
CA LYS A 5 23.83 64.15 -8.66
C LYS A 5 24.97 63.21 -8.23
N ASN A 6 25.58 63.46 -7.06
CA ASN A 6 26.63 62.60 -6.49
C ASN A 6 26.05 61.43 -5.68
N PHE A 7 24.84 61.58 -5.12
CA PHE A 7 24.12 60.47 -4.48
C PHE A 7 23.77 59.35 -5.48
N LEU A 8 23.32 59.72 -6.70
CA LEU A 8 22.93 58.74 -7.73
C LEU A 8 24.12 58.00 -8.37
N LYS A 9 25.34 58.56 -8.32
CA LYS A 9 26.56 57.87 -8.77
C LYS A 9 27.14 56.91 -7.72
N VAL A 10 26.87 57.14 -6.44
CA VAL A 10 27.29 56.25 -5.35
C VAL A 10 26.28 55.13 -5.12
N SER A 11 24.99 55.33 -5.43
CA SER A 11 23.96 54.30 -5.30
C SER A 11 23.93 53.28 -6.45
N SER A 12 24.59 53.52 -7.59
CA SER A 12 24.64 52.57 -8.72
C SER A 12 25.84 51.61 -8.72
N LEU A 13 26.78 51.76 -7.78
CA LEU A 13 27.90 50.83 -7.56
C LEU A 13 27.71 49.90 -6.35
N GLY A 14 26.60 50.04 -5.62
CA GLY A 14 26.26 49.23 -4.42
C GLY A 14 25.28 48.08 -4.65
N LEU A 15 24.81 47.84 -5.88
CA LEU A 15 23.83 46.79 -6.19
C LEU A 15 24.33 45.76 -7.21
N ALA A 16 25.64 45.55 -7.29
CA ALA A 16 26.25 44.46 -8.05
C ALA A 16 27.13 43.52 -7.20
N SER A 17 27.08 43.61 -5.86
CA SER A 17 27.92 42.81 -4.96
C SER A 17 27.17 41.90 -3.98
N VAL A 18 25.85 41.73 -4.10
CA VAL A 18 25.05 40.83 -3.22
C VAL A 18 24.50 39.58 -3.94
N LEU A 19 24.86 39.35 -5.20
CA LEU A 19 24.46 38.14 -5.94
C LEU A 19 25.64 37.39 -6.56
N ILE A 20 26.70 37.16 -5.78
CA ILE A 20 27.65 36.09 -6.05
C ILE A 20 27.77 35.25 -4.78
N PRO A 21 27.33 33.98 -4.78
CA PRO A 21 27.54 33.11 -3.62
C PRO A 21 29.03 32.91 -3.39
N ASN A 22 29.44 33.04 -2.13
CA ASN A 22 30.79 32.76 -1.61
C ASN A 22 31.23 31.31 -1.93
N PHE A 23 31.69 31.07 -3.16
CA PHE A 23 32.30 29.82 -3.61
C PHE A 23 33.64 30.04 -4.32
N LEU A 24 34.40 31.06 -3.94
CA LEU A 24 35.78 31.21 -4.41
C LEU A 24 36.61 31.71 -3.22
N PHE A 25 37.70 31.01 -2.91
CA PHE A 25 38.62 31.20 -1.78
C PHE A 25 38.29 30.47 -0.47
N SER A 26 38.23 29.14 -0.55
CA SER A 26 39.18 28.35 0.25
C SER A 26 40.06 27.56 -0.72
N LYS A 27 41.23 28.11 -1.07
CA LYS A 27 42.36 27.26 -1.42
C LYS A 27 42.83 26.63 -0.12
N SER A 28 42.08 25.65 0.38
CA SER A 28 42.68 24.65 1.23
C SER A 28 43.72 23.95 0.35
N LEU A 29 44.96 23.99 0.81
CA LEU A 29 46.04 23.19 0.25
C LEU A 29 45.52 21.76 0.09
N LEU A 30 45.50 21.30 -1.16
CA LEU A 30 45.17 19.94 -1.57
C LEU A 30 46.19 18.99 -0.94
N TYR A 31 45.94 18.58 0.29
CA TYR A 31 46.27 17.24 0.73
C TYR A 31 45.10 16.35 0.31
N PRO A 32 45.31 15.26 -0.45
CA PRO A 32 44.23 14.34 -0.75
C PRO A 32 43.86 13.67 0.57
N PHE A 33 42.82 14.18 1.22
CA PHE A 33 42.15 13.47 2.29
C PHE A 33 41.58 12.22 1.63
N VAL A 34 42.23 11.08 1.82
CA VAL A 34 41.69 9.80 1.40
C VAL A 34 40.42 9.62 2.22
N ASP A 35 39.27 9.92 1.62
CA ASP A 35 37.98 9.65 2.22
C ASP A 35 37.97 8.18 2.65
N ASP A 36 37.71 7.92 3.94
CA ASP A 36 37.62 6.58 4.47
C ASP A 36 36.64 5.72 3.63
N VAL A 37 36.98 4.46 3.38
CA VAL A 37 36.16 3.53 2.58
C VAL A 37 34.70 3.52 3.04
N THR A 38 34.45 3.70 4.34
CA THR A 38 33.10 3.78 4.91
C THR A 38 32.32 5.02 4.45
N THR A 39 32.96 6.20 4.34
CA THR A 39 32.31 7.44 3.89
C THR A 39 32.02 7.35 2.39
N LEU A 40 32.97 6.88 1.59
CA LEU A 40 32.79 6.61 0.16
C LEU A 40 31.64 5.62 -0.09
N LEU A 41 31.53 4.54 0.70
CA LEU A 41 30.43 3.58 0.58
C LEU A 41 29.06 4.20 0.89
N LYS A 42 28.98 5.09 1.89
CA LYS A 42 27.75 5.84 2.20
C LYS A 42 27.38 6.78 1.05
N GLN A 43 28.36 7.49 0.50
CA GLN A 43 28.16 8.41 -0.63
C GLN A 43 27.71 7.68 -1.89
N ALA A 44 28.39 6.60 -2.29
CA ALA A 44 28.02 5.77 -3.43
C ALA A 44 26.60 5.19 -3.27
N ARG A 45 26.25 4.75 -2.06
CA ARG A 45 24.90 4.27 -1.75
C ARG A 45 23.85 5.37 -1.90
N ARG A 46 24.14 6.60 -1.48
CA ARG A 46 23.25 7.76 -1.63
C ARG A 46 23.02 8.08 -3.11
N TYR A 47 24.08 8.17 -3.92
CA TYR A 47 23.93 8.40 -5.36
C TYR A 47 23.15 7.30 -6.06
N ARG A 48 23.38 6.03 -5.70
CA ARG A 48 22.60 4.91 -6.24
C ARG A 48 21.11 5.01 -5.87
N ARG A 49 20.78 5.41 -4.63
CA ARG A 49 19.38 5.61 -4.18
C ARG A 49 18.70 6.78 -4.91
N GLN A 50 19.47 7.78 -5.33
CA GLN A 50 19.00 8.92 -6.15
C GLN A 50 18.92 8.62 -7.65
N GLY A 51 19.20 7.38 -8.09
CA GLY A 51 19.23 7.01 -9.52
C GLY A 51 20.46 7.50 -10.29
N ARG A 52 21.43 8.13 -9.61
CA ARG A 52 22.69 8.61 -10.22
C ARG A 52 23.71 7.47 -10.34
N PHE A 53 23.40 6.50 -11.19
CA PHE A 53 24.14 5.24 -11.26
C PHE A 53 25.59 5.39 -11.75
N ALA A 54 25.85 6.24 -12.73
CA ALA A 54 27.21 6.48 -13.23
C ALA A 54 28.14 6.99 -12.10
N LYS A 55 27.71 8.05 -11.39
CA LYS A 55 28.45 8.59 -10.24
C LYS A 55 28.66 7.55 -9.14
N ALA A 56 27.64 6.76 -8.83
CA ALA A 56 27.75 5.69 -7.85
C ALA A 56 28.77 4.62 -8.28
N LYS A 57 28.78 4.23 -9.56
CA LYS A 57 29.72 3.25 -10.12
C LYS A 57 31.16 3.75 -10.02
N THR A 58 31.42 5.01 -10.37
CA THR A 58 32.75 5.63 -10.25
C THR A 58 33.27 5.57 -8.82
N ILE A 59 32.44 5.91 -7.82
CA ILE A 59 32.87 5.85 -6.42
C ILE A 59 33.11 4.40 -5.97
N TYR A 60 32.27 3.44 -6.38
CA TYR A 60 32.56 2.04 -6.08
C TYR A 60 33.88 1.57 -6.72
N GLN A 61 34.22 2.03 -7.92
CA GLN A 61 35.51 1.73 -8.55
C GLN A 61 36.68 2.39 -7.81
N GLN A 62 36.51 3.63 -7.32
CA GLN A 62 37.51 4.29 -6.46
C GLN A 62 37.73 3.51 -5.15
N ILE A 63 36.67 3.01 -4.53
CA ILE A 63 36.80 2.14 -3.36
C ILE A 63 37.60 0.88 -3.71
N LEU A 64 37.35 0.26 -4.86
CA LEU A 64 38.06 -0.95 -5.29
C LEU A 64 39.52 -0.69 -5.67
N SER A 65 39.90 0.54 -6.03
CA SER A 65 41.31 0.92 -6.17
C SER A 65 42.03 1.10 -4.83
N ILE A 66 41.28 1.37 -3.75
CA ILE A 66 41.82 1.49 -2.39
C ILE A 66 41.88 0.11 -1.71
N ASP A 67 40.78 -0.65 -1.78
CA ASP A 67 40.66 -2.01 -1.25
C ASP A 67 39.99 -2.91 -2.30
N ASN A 68 40.82 -3.70 -2.99
CA ASN A 68 40.38 -4.64 -4.02
C ASN A 68 39.57 -5.82 -3.48
N SER A 69 39.46 -5.97 -2.15
CA SER A 69 38.74 -7.04 -1.47
C SER A 69 37.38 -6.60 -0.91
N GLU A 70 37.04 -5.31 -1.04
CA GLU A 70 35.83 -4.71 -0.47
C GLU A 70 34.54 -5.19 -1.17
N LEU A 71 33.97 -6.27 -0.64
CA LEU A 71 32.75 -6.88 -1.17
C LEU A 71 31.58 -5.89 -1.29
N ARG A 72 31.47 -4.89 -0.40
CA ARG A 72 30.37 -3.91 -0.42
C ARG A 72 30.39 -3.08 -1.70
N ALA A 73 31.58 -2.78 -2.24
CA ALA A 73 31.72 -2.05 -3.50
C ALA A 73 31.33 -2.92 -4.70
N TYR A 74 31.80 -4.17 -4.77
CA TYR A 74 31.35 -5.13 -5.78
C TYR A 74 29.83 -5.34 -5.77
N ASN A 75 29.23 -5.51 -4.58
CA ASN A 75 27.78 -5.61 -4.42
C ASN A 75 27.05 -4.34 -4.86
N GLY A 76 27.68 -3.18 -4.71
CA GLY A 76 27.20 -1.88 -5.20
C GLY A 76 27.14 -1.84 -6.72
N ILE A 77 28.23 -2.22 -7.40
CA ILE A 77 28.33 -2.29 -8.87
C ILE A 77 27.35 -3.34 -9.40
N ARG A 78 27.30 -4.54 -8.81
CA ARG A 78 26.29 -5.57 -9.12
C ARG A 78 24.87 -5.02 -9.12
N LYS A 79 24.49 -4.26 -8.09
CA LYS A 79 23.15 -3.66 -8.00
C LYS A 79 22.88 -2.62 -9.09
N ILE A 80 23.92 -1.96 -9.59
CA ILE A 80 23.82 -1.02 -10.71
C ILE A 80 23.65 -1.81 -12.01
N LEU A 81 24.51 -2.79 -12.28
CA LEU A 81 24.42 -3.64 -13.49
C LEU A 81 23.05 -4.32 -13.61
N LEU A 82 22.52 -4.90 -12.53
CA LEU A 82 21.20 -5.56 -12.54
C LEU A 82 20.00 -4.60 -12.63
N LYS A 83 20.21 -3.29 -12.73
CA LYS A 83 19.14 -2.36 -13.13
C LYS A 83 18.95 -2.34 -14.65
N GLU A 84 19.99 -2.65 -15.40
CA GLU A 84 19.94 -2.79 -16.84
C GLU A 84 19.57 -4.24 -17.22
N LYS A 85 18.84 -4.41 -18.32
CA LYS A 85 18.45 -5.74 -18.80
C LYS A 85 19.67 -6.47 -19.36
N HIS A 86 19.74 -7.79 -19.18
CA HIS A 86 20.74 -8.67 -19.80
C HIS A 86 22.19 -8.47 -19.35
N LYS A 87 22.43 -7.80 -18.22
CA LYS A 87 23.76 -7.55 -17.65
C LYS A 87 24.24 -8.62 -16.67
N GLU A 88 23.54 -9.75 -16.57
CA GLU A 88 23.89 -10.83 -15.62
C GLU A 88 25.26 -11.44 -15.91
N LEU A 89 25.68 -11.52 -17.18
CA LEU A 89 27.02 -11.99 -17.57
C LEU A 89 28.12 -11.07 -17.02
N GLU A 90 27.95 -9.75 -17.16
CA GLU A 90 28.91 -8.76 -16.65
C GLU A 90 29.04 -8.83 -15.13
N VAL A 91 27.96 -9.17 -14.41
CA VAL A 91 28.04 -9.41 -12.96
C VAL A 91 28.90 -10.62 -12.64
N ILE A 92 28.76 -11.71 -13.38
CA ILE A 92 29.56 -12.92 -13.18
C ILE A 92 31.04 -12.61 -13.48
N GLN A 93 31.31 -11.94 -14.60
CA GLN A 93 32.65 -11.51 -14.99
C GLN A 93 33.28 -10.57 -13.95
N LEU A 94 32.51 -9.65 -13.38
CA LEU A 94 32.97 -8.76 -12.30
C LEU A 94 33.52 -9.55 -11.11
N TYR A 95 32.80 -10.59 -10.65
CA TYR A 95 33.27 -11.42 -9.54
C TYR A 95 34.39 -12.39 -9.94
N GLN A 96 34.40 -12.89 -11.17
CA GLN A 96 35.52 -13.69 -11.68
C GLN A 96 36.81 -12.88 -11.71
N GLN A 97 36.77 -11.66 -12.25
CA GLN A 97 37.91 -10.72 -12.24
C GLN A 97 38.35 -10.38 -10.82
N ALA A 98 37.41 -10.17 -9.90
CA ALA A 98 37.73 -9.94 -8.49
C ALA A 98 38.50 -11.11 -7.86
N LEU A 99 38.08 -12.35 -8.16
CA LEU A 99 38.75 -13.57 -7.68
C LEU A 99 40.07 -13.85 -8.39
N SER A 100 40.28 -13.41 -9.64
CA SER A 100 41.60 -13.46 -10.26
C SER A 100 42.63 -12.61 -9.48
N ASN A 101 42.19 -11.48 -8.92
CA ASN A 101 43.04 -10.59 -8.13
C ASN A 101 43.14 -11.03 -6.65
N VAL A 102 42.08 -11.62 -6.10
CA VAL A 102 42.03 -12.07 -4.70
C VAL A 102 41.46 -13.50 -4.59
N PRO A 103 42.24 -14.54 -4.96
CA PRO A 103 41.71 -15.90 -5.16
C PRO A 103 41.11 -16.57 -3.93
N ASN A 104 41.66 -16.31 -2.74
CA ASN A 104 41.24 -16.94 -1.49
C ASN A 104 40.19 -16.12 -0.71
N ASN A 105 39.55 -15.12 -1.33
CA ASN A 105 38.52 -14.35 -0.65
C ASN A 105 37.20 -15.13 -0.58
N PHE A 106 36.91 -15.69 0.60
CA PHE A 106 35.68 -16.42 0.91
C PHE A 106 34.40 -15.66 0.50
N ARG A 107 34.33 -14.36 0.81
CA ARG A 107 33.15 -13.51 0.58
C ARG A 107 32.88 -13.30 -0.92
N LEU A 108 33.94 -13.20 -1.72
CA LEU A 108 33.85 -13.12 -3.18
C LEU A 108 33.49 -14.48 -3.80
N LYS A 109 34.12 -15.59 -3.36
CA LYS A 109 33.76 -16.96 -3.80
C LYS A 109 32.27 -17.22 -3.59
N ARG A 110 31.76 -16.97 -2.38
CA ARG A 110 30.34 -17.11 -2.03
C ARG A 110 29.43 -16.26 -2.93
N SER A 111 29.84 -15.04 -3.27
CA SER A 111 29.05 -14.14 -4.11
C SER A 111 28.98 -14.63 -5.56
N LEU A 112 30.12 -15.05 -6.13
CA LEU A 112 30.21 -15.66 -7.45
C LEU A 112 29.32 -16.91 -7.55
N TYR A 113 29.44 -17.83 -6.59
CA TYR A 113 28.65 -19.07 -6.60
C TYR A 113 27.15 -18.79 -6.42
N GLY A 114 26.81 -17.70 -5.70
CA GLY A 114 25.45 -17.18 -5.66
C GLY A 114 24.93 -16.71 -7.02
N GLU A 115 25.78 -16.12 -7.88
CA GLU A 115 25.39 -15.79 -9.26
C GLU A 115 25.25 -17.04 -10.13
N TYR A 116 26.13 -18.04 -9.97
CA TYR A 116 25.98 -19.34 -10.64
C TYR A 116 24.65 -20.02 -10.28
N LEU A 117 24.26 -19.99 -9.01
CA LEU A 117 22.95 -20.48 -8.56
C LEU A 117 21.78 -19.74 -9.22
N ARG A 118 21.87 -18.41 -9.37
CA ARG A 118 20.80 -17.62 -10.01
C ARG A 118 20.73 -17.92 -11.51
N ALA A 119 21.87 -18.07 -12.17
CA ALA A 119 21.93 -18.44 -13.56
C ALA A 119 21.40 -19.87 -13.79
N SER A 120 21.71 -20.82 -12.92
CA SER A 120 21.28 -22.23 -13.07
C SER A 120 19.76 -22.41 -12.97
N ILE A 121 19.08 -21.66 -12.10
CA ILE A 121 17.62 -21.76 -11.91
C ILE A 121 16.81 -20.74 -12.72
N GLY A 122 17.42 -19.63 -13.13
CA GLY A 122 16.76 -18.50 -13.77
C GLY A 122 17.05 -18.42 -15.26
N ASN A 123 18.29 -18.05 -15.61
CA ASN A 123 18.74 -17.89 -16.99
C ASN A 123 19.65 -19.04 -17.41
N GLN A 124 19.05 -20.19 -17.72
CA GLN A 124 19.80 -21.39 -18.09
C GLN A 124 20.65 -21.20 -19.35
N LYS A 125 20.22 -20.34 -20.28
CA LYS A 125 21.00 -20.00 -21.48
C LYS A 125 22.33 -19.34 -21.09
N LEU A 126 22.28 -18.37 -20.18
CA LEU A 126 23.48 -17.75 -19.62
C LEU A 126 24.37 -18.79 -18.95
N PHE A 127 23.79 -19.67 -18.11
CA PHE A 127 24.58 -20.69 -17.43
C PHE A 127 25.31 -21.62 -18.42
N ARG A 128 24.64 -22.03 -19.51
CA ARG A 128 25.26 -22.82 -20.58
C ARG A 128 26.39 -22.05 -21.28
N GLN A 129 26.21 -20.74 -21.52
CA GLN A 129 27.25 -19.90 -22.12
C GLN A 129 28.54 -19.84 -21.29
N LEU A 130 28.45 -20.03 -19.97
CA LEU A 130 29.64 -20.03 -19.10
C LEU A 130 30.48 -21.31 -19.23
N ASN A 131 29.97 -22.37 -19.87
CA ASN A 131 30.68 -23.64 -20.11
C ASN A 131 31.35 -24.23 -18.85
N LEU A 132 30.71 -24.09 -17.68
CA LEU A 132 31.31 -24.48 -16.38
C LEU A 132 31.24 -25.98 -16.09
N THR A 133 30.30 -26.71 -16.72
CA THR A 133 30.10 -28.14 -16.50
C THR A 133 29.38 -28.77 -17.70
N SER A 134 29.66 -30.05 -17.97
CA SER A 134 28.89 -30.90 -18.88
C SER A 134 27.70 -31.57 -18.19
N GLY A 135 27.64 -31.53 -16.86
CA GLY A 135 26.62 -32.17 -16.04
C GLY A 135 25.47 -31.23 -15.66
N ARG A 136 24.72 -31.66 -14.64
CA ARG A 136 23.58 -30.90 -14.11
C ARG A 136 24.03 -29.58 -13.47
N PRO A 137 23.48 -28.41 -13.87
CA PRO A 137 23.88 -27.10 -13.35
C PRO A 137 23.84 -26.99 -11.81
N LEU A 138 22.77 -27.44 -11.16
CA LEU A 138 22.70 -27.36 -9.70
C LEU A 138 23.67 -28.30 -8.99
N SER A 139 24.03 -29.44 -9.58
CA SER A 139 25.04 -30.34 -9.00
C SER A 139 26.41 -29.68 -8.97
N PHE A 140 26.80 -28.98 -10.05
CA PHE A 140 28.03 -28.18 -10.08
C PHE A 140 28.01 -27.06 -9.02
N VAL A 141 26.90 -26.33 -8.94
CA VAL A 141 26.77 -25.25 -7.94
C VAL A 141 26.81 -25.81 -6.52
N LYS A 142 26.19 -26.97 -6.26
CA LYS A 142 26.22 -27.65 -4.97
C LYS A 142 27.66 -27.97 -4.58
N GLN A 143 28.42 -28.61 -5.47
CA GLN A 143 29.82 -28.95 -5.22
C GLN A 143 30.63 -27.70 -4.78
N LYS A 144 30.46 -26.57 -5.48
CA LYS A 144 31.14 -25.32 -5.09
C LYS A 144 30.75 -24.78 -3.71
N PHE A 145 29.49 -24.98 -3.29
CA PHE A 145 29.07 -24.61 -1.93
C PHE A 145 29.49 -25.65 -0.88
N ASP A 146 29.62 -26.93 -1.24
CA ASP A 146 30.16 -27.98 -0.37
C ASP A 146 31.66 -27.73 -0.11
N ASP A 147 32.43 -27.38 -1.14
CA ASP A 147 33.84 -27.00 -1.01
C ASP A 147 34.00 -25.82 -0.02
N LEU A 148 33.14 -24.79 -0.15
CA LEU A 148 33.11 -23.66 0.80
C LEU A 148 32.68 -24.07 2.22
N LEU A 149 31.83 -25.09 2.34
CA LEU A 149 31.39 -25.60 3.64
C LEU A 149 32.52 -26.41 4.31
N LEU A 150 33.33 -27.14 3.54
CA LEU A 150 34.52 -27.81 4.04
C LEU A 150 35.57 -26.80 4.54
N GLU A 151 35.79 -25.71 3.81
CA GLU A 151 36.65 -24.60 4.24
C GLU A 151 36.12 -23.91 5.52
N HIS A 152 34.79 -23.91 5.74
CA HIS A 152 34.12 -23.19 6.82
C HIS A 152 32.93 -23.96 7.45
N PRO A 153 33.19 -25.06 8.18
CA PRO A 153 32.15 -26.01 8.60
C PRO A 153 31.10 -25.40 9.53
N ASN A 154 31.50 -24.41 10.35
CA ASN A 154 30.61 -23.77 11.33
C ASN A 154 29.74 -22.63 10.75
N ASN A 155 29.83 -22.35 9.45
CA ASN A 155 29.10 -21.24 8.84
C ASN A 155 27.65 -21.60 8.52
N LYS A 156 26.73 -21.32 9.45
CA LYS A 156 25.28 -21.55 9.32
C LYS A 156 24.68 -21.00 8.01
N ASN A 157 25.20 -19.89 7.49
CA ASN A 157 24.68 -19.32 6.24
C ASN A 157 24.98 -20.20 5.02
N ILE A 158 26.13 -20.87 5.00
CA ILE A 158 26.51 -21.80 3.93
C ILE A 158 25.71 -23.09 4.09
N GLN A 159 25.63 -23.63 5.31
CA GLN A 159 24.81 -24.81 5.62
C GLN A 159 23.37 -24.64 5.11
N ASN A 160 22.74 -23.51 5.42
CA ASN A 160 21.40 -23.17 4.92
C ASN A 160 21.34 -23.05 3.39
N GLN A 161 22.40 -22.56 2.76
CA GLN A 161 22.48 -22.41 1.32
C GLN A 161 22.64 -23.75 0.60
N VAL A 162 23.44 -24.67 1.15
CA VAL A 162 23.59 -26.06 0.68
C VAL A 162 22.27 -26.80 0.83
N ALA A 163 21.65 -26.77 2.02
CA ALA A 163 20.35 -27.40 2.25
C ALA A 163 19.26 -26.89 1.29
N LYS A 164 19.28 -25.60 0.96
CA LYS A 164 18.38 -25.01 -0.05
C LYS A 164 18.67 -25.55 -1.46
N ILE A 165 19.94 -25.71 -1.83
CA ILE A 165 20.33 -26.28 -3.12
C ILE A 165 19.90 -27.75 -3.20
N ASP A 166 20.06 -28.53 -2.13
CA ASP A 166 19.57 -29.91 -2.05
C ASP A 166 18.08 -30.03 -2.29
N GLN A 167 17.29 -29.17 -1.64
CA GLN A 167 15.85 -29.10 -1.88
C GLN A 167 15.52 -28.78 -3.35
N TYR A 168 16.28 -27.87 -3.96
CA TYR A 168 16.08 -27.51 -5.38
C TYR A 168 16.49 -28.64 -6.34
N ILE A 169 17.52 -29.39 -5.98
CA ILE A 169 17.95 -30.59 -6.71
C ILE A 169 16.88 -31.67 -6.63
N ALA A 170 16.39 -31.99 -5.43
CA ALA A 170 15.33 -32.97 -5.20
C ALA A 170 14.03 -32.60 -5.93
N MET A 171 13.74 -31.31 -6.05
CA MET A 171 12.57 -30.80 -6.79
C MET A 171 12.82 -30.61 -8.29
N ASN A 172 13.98 -30.94 -8.85
CA ASN A 172 14.28 -30.80 -10.28
C ASN A 172 14.07 -29.36 -10.82
N VAL A 173 14.49 -28.36 -10.05
CA VAL A 173 14.26 -26.93 -10.38
C VAL A 173 15.01 -26.48 -11.64
N ASP A 174 16.18 -27.04 -11.91
CA ASP A 174 17.04 -26.71 -13.06
C ASP A 174 16.82 -27.60 -14.28
N THR A 175 16.24 -28.80 -14.12
CA THR A 175 16.01 -29.73 -15.23
C THR A 175 14.57 -29.69 -15.75
N MET A 176 13.61 -29.24 -14.95
CA MET A 176 12.20 -29.13 -15.36
C MET A 176 11.72 -27.69 -15.46
N TYR A 177 10.94 -27.39 -16.49
CA TYR A 177 10.26 -26.10 -16.60
C TYR A 177 9.33 -25.84 -15.40
N ALA A 178 9.43 -24.64 -14.82
CA ALA A 178 8.69 -24.25 -13.63
C ALA A 178 7.15 -24.41 -13.74
N HIS A 179 6.59 -24.29 -14.96
CA HIS A 179 5.15 -24.47 -15.18
C HIS A 179 4.72 -25.95 -15.21
N LYS A 180 5.63 -26.90 -15.46
CA LYS A 180 5.35 -28.36 -15.41
C LYS A 180 5.76 -28.98 -14.07
N ASN A 181 6.63 -28.31 -13.31
CA ASN A 181 7.16 -28.81 -12.05
C ASN A 181 6.13 -28.70 -10.90
N LYS A 182 5.39 -29.80 -10.65
CA LYS A 182 4.37 -29.87 -9.57
C LYS A 182 4.99 -29.71 -8.17
N ALA A 183 6.14 -30.33 -7.92
CA ALA A 183 6.84 -30.27 -6.63
C ALA A 183 7.22 -28.83 -6.26
N LEU A 184 7.83 -28.09 -7.20
CA LEU A 184 8.20 -26.69 -7.01
C LEU A 184 6.97 -25.80 -6.78
N LYS A 185 5.86 -26.03 -7.51
CA LYS A 185 4.61 -25.30 -7.29
C LYS A 185 4.06 -25.56 -5.88
N GLN A 186 4.04 -26.81 -5.43
CA GLN A 186 3.58 -27.16 -4.09
C GLN A 186 4.46 -26.55 -3.00
N PHE A 187 5.79 -26.61 -3.16
CA PHE A 187 6.74 -25.97 -2.25
C PHE A 187 6.52 -24.46 -2.15
N ARG A 188 6.35 -23.76 -3.27
CA ARG A 188 6.04 -22.31 -3.29
C ARG A 188 4.71 -22.01 -2.61
N LYS A 189 3.68 -22.84 -2.82
CA LYS A 189 2.36 -22.72 -2.16
C LYS A 189 2.49 -22.89 -0.64
N ASN A 190 3.23 -23.91 -0.20
CA ASN A 190 3.50 -24.19 1.20
C ASN A 190 4.26 -23.03 1.86
N ASN A 191 5.32 -22.52 1.22
CA ASN A 191 6.07 -21.37 1.74
C ASN A 191 5.22 -20.10 1.82
N LYS A 192 4.34 -19.86 0.83
CA LYS A 192 3.40 -18.74 0.89
C LYS A 192 2.42 -18.88 2.06
N LYS A 193 1.93 -20.10 2.31
CA LYS A 193 1.05 -20.41 3.45
C LYS A 193 1.78 -20.24 4.78
N ALA A 194 2.98 -20.79 4.91
CA ALA A 194 3.82 -20.66 6.10
C ALA A 194 4.16 -19.19 6.39
N HIS A 195 4.56 -18.43 5.37
CA HIS A 195 4.82 -17.00 5.53
C HIS A 195 3.58 -16.22 5.98
N LYS A 196 2.40 -16.48 5.39
CA LYS A 196 1.14 -15.86 5.85
C LYS A 196 0.79 -16.22 7.29
N ASN A 197 1.13 -17.44 7.71
CA ASN A 197 0.78 -17.97 9.03
C ASN A 197 1.89 -17.79 10.08
N ARG A 198 3.02 -17.14 9.74
CA ARG A 198 4.18 -17.04 10.64
C ARG A 198 3.92 -16.31 11.96
N PHE A 199 2.82 -15.56 12.02
CA PHE A 199 2.37 -14.85 13.22
C PHE A 199 1.03 -15.37 13.74
N ALA A 200 0.49 -16.44 13.16
CA ALA A 200 -0.84 -16.94 13.52
C ALA A 200 -0.91 -17.49 14.96
N THR A 201 0.23 -17.86 15.53
CA THR A 201 0.33 -18.38 16.90
C THR A 201 0.58 -17.28 17.93
N LEU A 202 0.86 -16.03 17.51
CA LEU A 202 1.16 -14.96 18.44
C LEU A 202 -0.11 -14.39 19.05
N THR A 203 -0.10 -14.25 20.37
CA THR A 203 -1.14 -13.59 21.16
C THR A 203 -1.06 -12.07 21.04
N SER A 204 -2.13 -11.35 21.41
CA SER A 204 -2.09 -9.88 21.47
C SER A 204 -0.93 -9.37 22.33
N VAL A 205 -0.72 -9.94 23.52
CA VAL A 205 0.37 -9.58 24.45
C VAL A 205 1.74 -9.71 23.77
N GLU A 206 2.02 -10.85 23.14
CA GLU A 206 3.31 -11.08 22.46
C GLU A 206 3.52 -10.13 21.28
N THR A 207 2.47 -9.84 20.51
CA THR A 207 2.57 -8.90 19.38
C THR A 207 2.78 -7.46 19.85
N THR A 208 2.18 -7.06 20.97
CA THR A 208 2.38 -5.74 21.58
C THR A 208 3.82 -5.60 22.06
N GLN A 209 4.35 -6.61 22.76
CA GLN A 209 5.75 -6.59 23.21
C GLN A 209 6.72 -6.53 22.03
N LYS A 210 6.52 -7.37 21.00
CA LYS A 210 7.37 -7.35 19.79
C LYS A 210 7.33 -6.00 19.08
N LEU A 211 6.18 -5.33 19.06
CA LEU A 211 6.06 -4.00 18.48
C LEU A 211 6.80 -2.95 19.33
N ALA A 212 6.68 -3.03 20.66
CA ALA A 212 7.42 -2.17 21.58
C ALA A 212 8.94 -2.33 21.41
N ASP A 213 9.43 -3.57 21.36
CA ASP A 213 10.85 -3.89 21.13
C ASP A 213 11.34 -3.33 19.78
N LEU A 214 10.51 -3.40 18.73
CA LEU A 214 10.84 -2.84 17.42
C LEU A 214 10.93 -1.31 17.43
N ASN A 215 10.06 -0.64 18.19
CA ASN A 215 10.00 0.81 18.30
C ASN A 215 11.09 1.37 19.22
N ALA A 216 11.55 0.60 20.21
CA ALA A 216 12.66 0.98 21.09
C ALA A 216 14.02 1.06 20.36
N LEU A 217 14.14 0.44 19.19
CA LEU A 217 15.37 0.46 18.40
C LEU A 217 15.55 1.79 17.66
N PRO A 218 16.80 2.23 17.40
CA PRO A 218 17.06 3.47 16.69
C PRO A 218 16.34 3.56 15.35
N VAL A 219 15.86 4.77 15.02
CA VAL A 219 15.10 5.06 13.80
C VAL A 219 15.88 4.60 12.58
N ASN A 220 15.29 3.66 11.84
CA ASN A 220 15.87 3.12 10.62
C ASN A 220 14.77 3.05 9.54
N PRO A 221 14.93 3.77 8.40
CA PRO A 221 13.98 3.71 7.30
C PRO A 221 13.71 2.29 6.79
N ASP A 222 14.72 1.41 6.80
CA ASP A 222 14.58 0.03 6.35
C ASP A 222 13.68 -0.80 7.31
N ARG A 223 13.48 -0.34 8.56
CA ARG A 223 12.62 -1.00 9.57
C ARG A 223 11.16 -0.57 9.48
N GLN A 224 10.83 0.54 8.80
CA GLN A 224 9.46 1.06 8.73
C GLN A 224 8.47 0.02 8.18
N GLN A 225 8.89 -0.79 7.20
CA GLN A 225 8.06 -1.87 6.66
C GLN A 225 7.78 -2.97 7.70
N HIS A 226 8.76 -3.28 8.56
CA HIS A 226 8.61 -4.27 9.62
C HIS A 226 7.72 -3.76 10.76
N ILE A 227 7.86 -2.48 11.13
CA ILE A 227 6.97 -1.82 12.10
C ILE A 227 5.53 -1.86 11.56
N ARG A 228 5.33 -1.41 10.32
CA ARG A 228 4.02 -1.47 9.65
C ARG A 228 3.41 -2.87 9.70
N GLU A 229 4.17 -3.88 9.31
CA GLU A 229 3.68 -5.26 9.31
C GLU A 229 3.34 -5.75 10.73
N MET A 230 4.20 -5.47 11.71
CA MET A 230 3.96 -5.88 13.09
C MET A 230 2.76 -5.16 13.70
N SER A 231 2.55 -3.87 13.41
CA SER A 231 1.34 -3.13 13.80
C SER A 231 0.08 -3.74 13.18
N GLN A 232 0.13 -4.20 11.92
CA GLN A 232 -1.00 -4.91 11.31
C GLN A 232 -1.31 -6.25 12.00
N VAL A 233 -0.26 -6.99 12.38
CA VAL A 233 -0.38 -8.26 13.09
C VAL A 233 -0.98 -8.02 14.48
N ASN A 234 -0.48 -7.02 15.20
CA ASN A 234 -0.96 -6.63 16.52
C ASN A 234 -2.45 -6.25 16.51
N ILE A 235 -2.88 -5.37 15.61
CA ILE A 235 -4.31 -5.00 15.49
C ILE A 235 -5.18 -6.23 15.21
N LYS A 236 -4.70 -7.17 14.36
CA LYS A 236 -5.44 -8.40 14.09
C LYS A 236 -5.54 -9.29 15.33
N ALA A 237 -4.47 -9.42 16.10
CA ALA A 237 -4.45 -10.20 17.34
C ALA A 237 -5.41 -9.58 18.38
N LEU A 238 -5.33 -8.26 18.62
CA LEU A 238 -6.24 -7.55 19.52
C LEU A 238 -7.71 -7.73 19.13
N ARG A 239 -8.02 -7.66 17.83
CA ARG A 239 -9.38 -7.91 17.32
C ARG A 239 -9.82 -9.36 17.49
N ALA A 240 -8.92 -10.33 17.36
CA ALA A 240 -9.21 -11.74 17.57
C ALA A 240 -9.54 -12.01 19.04
N ASP A 241 -8.83 -11.34 19.95
CA ASP A 241 -9.06 -11.39 21.40
C ASP A 241 -10.27 -10.53 21.84
N LYS A 242 -10.95 -9.89 20.88
CA LYS A 242 -12.10 -8.99 21.08
C LYS A 242 -11.78 -7.73 21.89
N ASP A 243 -10.51 -7.39 22.08
CA ASP A 243 -10.09 -6.10 22.64
C ASP A 243 -10.09 -5.01 21.57
N TYR A 244 -11.30 -4.58 21.21
CA TYR A 244 -11.50 -3.57 20.17
C TYR A 244 -11.01 -2.18 20.60
N THR A 245 -11.02 -1.88 21.91
CA THR A 245 -10.59 -0.60 22.44
C THR A 245 -9.08 -0.44 22.29
N ALA A 246 -8.30 -1.45 22.72
CA ALA A 246 -6.86 -1.43 22.49
C ALA A 246 -6.51 -1.47 21.00
N ALA A 247 -7.26 -2.21 20.18
CA ALA A 247 -7.07 -2.20 18.73
C ALA A 247 -7.28 -0.80 18.12
N LEU A 248 -8.26 -0.03 18.61
CA LEU A 248 -8.51 1.33 18.15
C LEU A 248 -7.38 2.27 18.55
N THR A 249 -6.96 2.23 19.82
CA THR A 249 -5.82 3.02 20.31
C THR A 249 -4.54 2.69 19.53
N ALA A 250 -4.20 1.42 19.35
CA ALA A 250 -3.03 1.01 18.57
C ALA A 250 -3.09 1.49 17.10
N THR A 251 -4.30 1.57 16.52
CA THR A 251 -4.49 2.12 15.18
C THR A 251 -4.30 3.63 15.16
N GLU A 252 -4.81 4.33 16.17
CA GLU A 252 -4.65 5.78 16.37
C GLU A 252 -3.17 6.14 16.52
N ASP A 253 -2.45 5.45 17.41
CA ASP A 253 -1.00 5.63 17.64
C ASP A 253 -0.16 5.43 16.37
N TYR A 254 -0.53 4.45 15.54
CA TYR A 254 0.15 4.25 14.27
C TYR A 254 -0.09 5.40 13.29
N LEU A 255 -1.33 5.89 13.19
CA LEU A 255 -1.68 6.98 12.28
C LEU A 255 -1.07 8.31 12.71
N THR A 256 -0.91 8.55 14.01
CA THR A 256 -0.30 9.77 14.55
C THR A 256 1.23 9.72 14.54
N GLY A 257 1.83 8.59 14.93
CA GLY A 257 3.28 8.47 15.13
C GLY A 257 4.07 7.92 13.94
N VAL A 258 3.45 7.15 13.04
CA VAL A 258 4.17 6.43 11.96
C VAL A 258 3.77 6.92 10.57
N ASN A 259 2.50 6.82 10.21
CA ASN A 259 2.03 7.20 8.87
C ASN A 259 0.53 7.53 8.87
N SER A 260 0.20 8.83 8.84
CA SER A 260 -1.17 9.35 8.81
C SER A 260 -1.96 9.02 7.55
N SER A 261 -1.30 8.59 6.48
CA SER A 261 -1.90 8.31 5.17
C SER A 261 -2.03 6.82 4.85
N ASP A 262 -1.76 5.93 5.80
CA ASP A 262 -1.80 4.48 5.55
C ASP A 262 -3.24 3.96 5.41
N ALA A 263 -3.62 3.61 4.18
CA ALA A 263 -4.98 3.19 3.83
C ALA A 263 -5.51 2.02 4.66
N TYR A 264 -4.65 1.08 5.09
CA TYR A 264 -5.09 -0.05 5.92
C TYR A 264 -5.53 0.44 7.30
N PHE A 265 -4.71 1.28 7.95
CA PHE A 265 -4.95 1.76 9.31
C PHE A 265 -6.10 2.78 9.34
N ILE A 266 -6.21 3.64 8.33
CA ILE A 266 -7.38 4.52 8.17
C ILE A 266 -8.68 3.69 8.13
N LYS A 267 -8.68 2.59 7.36
CA LYS A 267 -9.84 1.68 7.32
C LYS A 267 -10.09 1.03 8.68
N GLN A 268 -9.06 0.53 9.36
CA GLN A 268 -9.20 -0.07 10.69
C GLN A 268 -9.77 0.93 11.70
N PHE A 269 -9.27 2.17 11.71
CA PHE A 269 -9.74 3.23 12.59
C PHE A 269 -11.22 3.50 12.36
N ARG A 270 -11.64 3.71 11.10
CA ARG A 270 -13.04 3.90 10.73
C ARG A 270 -13.94 2.75 11.16
N ASP A 271 -13.51 1.52 10.96
CA ASP A 271 -14.29 0.32 11.28
C ASP A 271 -14.42 0.14 12.80
N LEU A 272 -13.32 0.31 13.55
CA LEU A 272 -13.29 0.17 15.01
C LEU A 272 -14.04 1.30 15.73
N SER A 273 -13.88 2.55 15.30
CA SER A 273 -14.62 3.68 15.88
C SER A 273 -16.13 3.51 15.72
N LYS A 274 -16.59 2.98 14.57
CA LYS A 274 -18.02 2.64 14.38
C LYS A 274 -18.46 1.48 15.26
N GLN A 275 -17.63 0.45 15.38
CA GLN A 275 -17.94 -0.73 16.19
C GLN A 275 -18.05 -0.39 17.69
N LEU A 276 -17.22 0.51 18.18
CA LEU A 276 -17.20 0.98 19.57
C LEU A 276 -18.10 2.20 19.83
N ASN A 277 -18.85 2.66 18.82
CA ASN A 277 -19.64 3.89 18.89
C ASN A 277 -18.84 5.15 19.29
N GLN A 278 -17.53 5.18 19.05
CA GLN A 278 -16.67 6.34 19.27
C GLN A 278 -16.75 7.32 18.09
N TYR A 279 -17.94 7.85 17.86
CA TYR A 279 -18.20 8.73 16.71
C TYR A 279 -17.51 10.08 16.82
N ASP A 280 -17.27 10.61 18.02
CA ASP A 280 -16.54 11.86 18.20
C ASP A 280 -15.08 11.74 17.75
N LYS A 281 -14.41 10.64 18.11
CA LYS A 281 -13.07 10.34 17.59
C LYS A 281 -13.07 10.24 16.06
N LEU A 282 -14.08 9.58 15.50
CA LEU A 282 -14.21 9.44 14.04
C LEU A 282 -14.42 10.80 13.36
N ILE A 283 -15.28 11.66 13.90
CA ILE A 283 -15.56 12.99 13.36
C ILE A 283 -14.31 13.86 13.43
N ASN A 284 -13.60 13.86 14.56
CA ASN A 284 -12.35 14.63 14.71
C ASN A 284 -11.30 14.19 13.69
N PHE A 285 -11.11 12.87 13.53
CA PHE A 285 -10.21 12.30 12.53
C PHE A 285 -10.60 12.70 11.11
N GLU A 286 -11.88 12.57 10.74
CA GLU A 286 -12.32 12.94 9.39
C GLU A 286 -12.31 14.45 9.15
N THR A 287 -12.43 15.26 10.20
CA THR A 287 -12.33 16.73 10.12
C THR A 287 -10.90 17.12 9.76
N GLN A 288 -9.91 16.54 10.44
CA GLN A 288 -8.50 16.75 10.11
C GLN A 288 -8.17 16.23 8.69
N ASN A 289 -8.66 15.05 8.34
CA ASN A 289 -8.47 14.46 7.01
C ASN A 289 -9.13 15.30 5.90
N HIS A 290 -10.31 15.88 6.14
CA HIS A 290 -10.99 16.77 5.20
C HIS A 290 -10.28 18.12 5.10
N ALA A 291 -9.85 18.71 6.21
CA ALA A 291 -9.05 19.94 6.21
C ALA A 291 -7.74 19.78 5.41
N ALA A 292 -7.08 18.63 5.53
CA ALA A 292 -5.84 18.34 4.81
C ALA A 292 -6.04 18.06 3.32
N LYS A 293 -7.08 17.31 2.94
CA LYS A 293 -7.29 16.87 1.56
C LYS A 293 -8.17 17.80 0.74
N ASN A 294 -9.17 18.40 1.37
CA ASN A 294 -10.19 19.25 0.76
C ASN A 294 -10.77 18.68 -0.54
N THR A 295 -11.13 17.39 -0.53
CA THR A 295 -11.68 16.68 -1.71
C THR A 295 -13.10 16.22 -1.49
N PHE A 296 -13.82 15.98 -2.60
CA PHE A 296 -15.13 15.33 -2.64
C PHE A 296 -15.23 14.10 -1.72
N TRP A 297 -14.27 13.17 -1.81
CA TRP A 297 -14.28 11.93 -1.02
C TRP A 297 -14.01 12.15 0.47
N SER A 298 -13.17 13.13 0.82
CA SER A 298 -12.95 13.49 2.22
C SER A 298 -14.19 14.15 2.84
N ALA A 299 -14.93 14.97 2.07
CA ALA A 299 -16.19 15.56 2.52
C ALA A 299 -17.26 14.48 2.73
N ILE A 300 -17.36 13.50 1.82
CA ILE A 300 -18.25 12.33 1.99
C ILE A 300 -17.91 11.55 3.26
N ALA A 301 -16.63 11.29 3.52
CA ALA A 301 -16.22 10.52 4.69
C ALA A 301 -16.61 11.23 6.00
N LEU A 302 -16.41 12.55 6.06
CA LEU A 302 -16.83 13.37 7.20
C LEU A 302 -18.36 13.45 7.34
N PHE A 303 -19.07 13.65 6.23
CA PHE A 303 -20.54 13.61 6.22
C PHE A 303 -21.06 12.27 6.75
N ASP A 304 -20.53 11.16 6.26
CA ASP A 304 -20.94 9.82 6.68
C ASP A 304 -20.62 9.58 8.17
N ALA A 305 -19.57 10.20 8.73
CA ALA A 305 -19.28 10.14 10.17
C ALA A 305 -20.35 10.86 11.00
N TYR A 306 -20.71 12.10 10.65
CA TYR A 306 -21.80 12.83 11.29
C TYR A 306 -23.14 12.10 11.16
N GLN A 307 -23.46 11.60 9.96
CA GLN A 307 -24.69 10.85 9.71
C GLN A 307 -24.78 9.62 10.62
N ARG A 308 -23.69 8.86 10.77
CA ARG A 308 -23.69 7.68 11.64
C ARG A 308 -23.88 8.02 13.11
N LYS A 309 -23.29 9.13 13.59
CA LYS A 309 -23.54 9.62 14.95
C LYS A 309 -25.02 9.94 15.15
N ALA A 310 -25.61 10.71 14.23
CA ALA A 310 -27.02 11.08 14.27
C ALA A 310 -27.94 9.85 14.27
N GLU A 311 -27.71 8.89 13.36
CA GLU A 311 -28.49 7.64 13.26
C GLU A 311 -28.41 6.78 14.54
N LYS A 312 -27.24 6.70 15.19
CA LYS A 312 -27.02 5.78 16.31
C LYS A 312 -27.31 6.37 17.67
N MET A 313 -27.16 7.68 17.81
CA MET A 313 -27.47 8.41 19.04
C MET A 313 -28.87 9.03 19.04
N ASN A 314 -29.67 8.81 17.98
CA ASN A 314 -30.97 9.45 17.75
C ASN A 314 -30.91 10.98 17.90
N GLN A 315 -29.83 11.57 17.39
CA GLN A 315 -29.60 13.02 17.44
C GLN A 315 -30.06 13.69 16.15
N GLN A 316 -30.49 14.94 16.26
CA GLN A 316 -30.78 15.78 15.11
C GLN A 316 -29.50 16.02 14.29
N PRO A 317 -29.60 16.12 12.95
CA PRO A 317 -28.45 16.39 12.11
C PRO A 317 -27.88 17.78 12.38
N THR A 318 -26.56 17.89 12.40
CA THR A 318 -25.85 19.15 12.66
C THR A 318 -25.81 20.03 11.41
N ALA A 319 -25.75 21.36 11.57
CA ALA A 319 -25.57 22.31 10.47
C ALA A 319 -24.35 22.01 9.57
N ASN A 320 -23.29 21.42 10.14
CA ASN A 320 -22.11 20.97 9.39
C ASN A 320 -22.45 20.00 8.25
N MET A 321 -23.50 19.18 8.40
CA MET A 321 -23.91 18.25 7.35
C MET A 321 -24.47 18.97 6.12
N ASP A 322 -25.18 20.09 6.30
CA ASP A 322 -25.67 20.92 5.21
C ASP A 322 -24.52 21.60 4.47
N THR A 323 -23.56 22.18 5.20
CA THR A 323 -22.35 22.78 4.63
C THR A 323 -21.54 21.75 3.84
N LEU A 324 -21.35 20.54 4.38
CA LEU A 324 -20.66 19.47 3.68
C LEU A 324 -21.42 19.01 2.44
N LEU A 325 -22.76 18.94 2.50
CA LEU A 325 -23.55 18.56 1.33
C LEU A 325 -23.49 19.62 0.23
N GLN A 326 -23.46 20.90 0.58
CA GLN A 326 -23.21 21.99 -0.38
C GLN A 326 -21.82 21.85 -1.02
N PHE A 327 -20.78 21.63 -0.21
CA PHE A 327 -19.44 21.39 -0.71
C PHE A 327 -19.39 20.19 -1.67
N ILE A 328 -20.00 19.06 -1.30
CA ILE A 328 -20.07 17.83 -2.12
C ILE A 328 -20.74 18.13 -3.47
N LYS A 329 -21.82 18.93 -3.49
CA LYS A 329 -22.53 19.30 -4.71
C LYS A 329 -21.69 20.20 -5.63
N SER A 330 -20.99 21.18 -5.07
CA SER A 330 -20.14 22.07 -5.85
C SER A 330 -18.87 21.42 -6.40
N ASN A 331 -18.54 20.20 -5.96
CA ASN A 331 -17.29 19.51 -6.28
C ASN A 331 -17.45 18.13 -6.96
N TYR A 332 -18.67 17.70 -7.33
CA TYR A 332 -18.81 16.50 -8.16
C TYR A 332 -18.55 16.81 -9.63
N ASN A 333 -17.87 15.90 -10.32
CA ASN A 333 -17.44 16.06 -11.71
C ASN A 333 -17.92 14.93 -12.63
N ASN A 334 -18.62 13.92 -12.09
CA ASN A 334 -19.08 12.77 -12.87
C ASN A 334 -20.41 12.19 -12.35
N PRO A 335 -21.12 11.37 -13.14
CA PRO A 335 -22.42 10.82 -12.76
C PRO A 335 -22.40 9.98 -11.47
N MET A 336 -21.30 9.27 -11.19
CA MET A 336 -21.16 8.51 -9.95
C MET A 336 -21.12 9.43 -8.72
N GLN A 337 -20.36 10.52 -8.79
CA GLN A 337 -20.28 11.49 -7.71
C GLN A 337 -21.60 12.25 -7.52
N ARG A 338 -22.32 12.57 -8.60
CA ARG A 338 -23.70 13.09 -8.52
C ARG A 338 -24.63 12.14 -7.78
N PHE A 339 -24.57 10.84 -8.08
CA PHE A 339 -25.34 9.82 -7.36
C PHE A 339 -24.96 9.72 -5.88
N GLU A 340 -23.68 9.81 -5.53
CA GLU A 340 -23.25 9.86 -4.13
C GLU A 340 -23.83 11.08 -3.40
N ALA A 341 -23.80 12.27 -4.03
CA ALA A 341 -24.38 13.49 -3.47
C ALA A 341 -25.91 13.37 -3.27
N ALA A 342 -26.64 12.87 -4.27
CA ALA A 342 -28.09 12.68 -4.22
C ALA A 342 -28.50 11.72 -3.10
N THR A 343 -27.81 10.58 -2.99
CA THR A 343 -28.10 9.61 -1.92
C THR A 343 -27.82 10.16 -0.51
N ARG A 344 -26.83 11.06 -0.35
CA ARG A 344 -26.58 11.75 0.94
C ARG A 344 -27.65 12.80 1.23
N LYS A 345 -28.14 13.54 0.22
CA LYS A 345 -29.27 14.46 0.38
C LYS A 345 -30.51 13.74 0.90
N ILE A 346 -30.87 12.59 0.31
CA ILE A 346 -31.99 11.75 0.76
C ILE A 346 -31.81 11.33 2.23
N LYS A 347 -30.62 10.86 2.60
CA LYS A 347 -30.31 10.44 3.97
C LYS A 347 -30.40 11.59 4.97
N LEU A 348 -29.95 12.79 4.58
CA LEU A 348 -30.05 13.98 5.43
C LEU A 348 -31.51 14.38 5.65
N SER A 349 -32.31 14.45 4.59
CA SER A 349 -33.74 14.77 4.70
C SER A 349 -34.51 13.71 5.50
N LEU A 350 -34.14 12.43 5.40
CA LEU A 350 -34.66 11.37 6.29
C LEU A 350 -34.33 11.61 7.77
N LEU A 351 -33.13 12.09 8.08
CA LEU A 351 -32.75 12.46 9.46
C LEU A 351 -33.51 13.69 9.96
N LYS A 352 -33.75 14.67 9.08
CA LYS A 352 -34.56 15.88 9.36
C LYS A 352 -36.07 15.62 9.42
N ASN A 353 -36.51 14.40 9.11
CA ASN A 353 -37.93 14.02 9.03
C ASN A 353 -38.72 14.78 7.94
N GLU A 354 -38.06 15.21 6.86
CA GLU A 354 -38.65 15.92 5.72
C GLU A 354 -39.24 14.93 4.70
N LEU A 355 -40.28 14.18 5.09
CA LEU A 355 -40.77 13.02 4.32
C LEU A 355 -41.23 13.35 2.89
N ASN A 356 -41.84 14.51 2.67
CA ASN A 356 -42.27 14.95 1.34
C ASN A 356 -41.06 15.16 0.41
N VAL A 357 -40.02 15.84 0.91
CA VAL A 357 -38.77 16.07 0.16
C VAL A 357 -38.06 14.74 -0.14
N VAL A 358 -38.07 13.80 0.81
CA VAL A 358 -37.51 12.46 0.60
C VAL A 358 -38.24 11.73 -0.52
N ARG A 359 -39.57 11.76 -0.53
CA ARG A 359 -40.40 11.12 -1.56
C ARG A 359 -40.05 11.65 -2.95
N GLU A 360 -40.00 12.96 -3.13
CA GLU A 360 -39.64 13.60 -4.40
C GLU A 360 -38.24 13.20 -4.87
N LEU A 361 -37.25 13.25 -3.97
CA LEU A 361 -35.88 12.85 -4.30
C LEU A 361 -35.75 11.37 -4.67
N LEU A 362 -36.52 10.49 -4.03
CA LEU A 362 -36.54 9.07 -4.37
C LEU A 362 -37.15 8.83 -5.76
N ILE A 363 -38.23 9.53 -6.10
CA ILE A 363 -38.84 9.48 -7.43
C ILE A 363 -37.83 9.96 -8.49
N GLU A 364 -37.15 11.08 -8.25
CA GLU A 364 -36.11 11.60 -9.15
C GLU A 364 -34.99 10.57 -9.36
N GLN A 365 -34.50 9.93 -8.29
CA GLN A 365 -33.46 8.91 -8.39
C GLN A 365 -33.93 7.63 -9.10
N CYS A 366 -35.20 7.24 -8.95
CA CYS A 366 -35.78 6.14 -9.72
C CYS A 366 -35.77 6.48 -11.22
N LYS A 367 -36.22 7.70 -11.58
CA LYS A 367 -36.23 8.20 -12.97
C LYS A 367 -34.82 8.23 -13.57
N GLU A 368 -33.81 8.73 -12.84
CA GLU A 368 -32.41 8.74 -13.28
C GLU A 368 -31.81 7.33 -13.50
N LYS A 369 -32.35 6.30 -12.83
CA LYS A 369 -31.90 4.91 -12.94
C LYS A 369 -32.81 4.04 -13.80
N MET A 370 -33.85 4.60 -14.43
CA MET A 370 -34.62 3.89 -15.43
C MET A 370 -33.70 3.44 -16.57
N LEU A 371 -33.90 2.22 -17.07
CA LEU A 371 -33.12 1.60 -18.15
C LEU A 371 -31.64 1.31 -17.82
N VAL A 372 -31.18 1.56 -16.60
CA VAL A 372 -29.82 1.22 -16.15
C VAL A 372 -29.82 -0.20 -15.59
N SER A 373 -28.82 -1.02 -15.93
CA SER A 373 -28.66 -2.40 -15.41
C SER A 373 -27.76 -2.53 -14.17
N ASP A 374 -27.35 -1.41 -13.58
CA ASP A 374 -26.48 -1.37 -12.40
C ASP A 374 -27.25 -1.73 -11.12
N SER A 375 -27.21 -3.02 -10.80
CA SER A 375 -27.89 -3.58 -9.63
C SER A 375 -27.40 -2.97 -8.32
N HIS A 376 -26.15 -2.52 -8.23
CA HIS A 376 -25.62 -1.95 -7.00
C HIS A 376 -26.24 -0.59 -6.67
N SER A 377 -26.33 0.30 -7.66
CA SER A 377 -26.98 1.60 -7.47
C SER A 377 -28.48 1.46 -7.24
N ILE A 378 -29.15 0.56 -7.98
CA ILE A 378 -30.57 0.26 -7.84
C ILE A 378 -30.88 -0.24 -6.42
N ASP A 379 -30.11 -1.21 -5.91
CA ASP A 379 -30.29 -1.75 -4.56
C ASP A 379 -30.11 -0.69 -3.48
N ARG A 380 -29.20 0.27 -3.70
CA ARG A 380 -29.04 1.40 -2.78
C ARG A 380 -30.27 2.29 -2.74
N ILE A 381 -30.92 2.53 -3.87
CA ILE A 381 -32.19 3.29 -3.92
C ILE A 381 -33.29 2.48 -3.25
N ASN A 382 -33.45 1.19 -3.56
CA ASN A 382 -34.44 0.31 -2.93
C ASN A 382 -34.31 0.30 -1.39
N ILE A 383 -33.09 0.29 -0.85
CA ILE A 383 -32.85 0.41 0.59
C ILE A 383 -33.32 1.76 1.14
N LEU A 384 -33.12 2.86 0.40
CA LEU A 384 -33.59 4.18 0.82
C LEU A 384 -35.12 4.29 0.78
N ILE A 385 -35.78 3.67 -0.21
CA ILE A 385 -37.25 3.56 -0.26
C ILE A 385 -37.76 2.78 0.96
N ALA A 386 -37.17 1.62 1.26
CA ALA A 386 -37.54 0.86 2.45
C ALA A 386 -37.35 1.66 3.76
N LYS A 387 -36.26 2.43 3.86
CA LYS A 387 -36.04 3.33 5.00
C LYS A 387 -37.10 4.43 5.08
N TYR A 388 -37.49 5.01 3.95
CA TYR A 388 -38.54 6.01 3.87
C TYR A 388 -39.88 5.44 4.37
N TRP A 389 -40.34 4.31 3.83
CA TRP A 389 -41.59 3.68 4.26
C TRP A 389 -41.59 3.33 5.75
N LYS A 390 -40.49 2.76 6.25
CA LYS A 390 -40.35 2.48 7.68
C LYS A 390 -40.46 3.76 8.52
N LYS A 391 -39.87 4.87 8.08
CA LYS A 391 -39.91 6.15 8.79
C LYS A 391 -41.28 6.83 8.71
N SER A 392 -42.00 6.67 7.59
CA SER A 392 -43.36 7.17 7.37
C SER A 392 -44.43 6.40 8.16
N GLY A 393 -44.07 5.30 8.81
CA GLY A 393 -45.01 4.46 9.57
C GLY A 393 -45.73 3.40 8.74
N GLU A 394 -45.32 3.18 7.48
CA GLU A 394 -45.87 2.10 6.66
C GLU A 394 -45.40 0.74 7.18
N SER A 395 -46.35 -0.13 7.51
CA SER A 395 -46.09 -1.46 8.08
C SER A 395 -45.40 -2.41 7.10
N ASP A 396 -45.59 -2.21 5.80
CA ASP A 396 -45.08 -3.09 4.73
C ASP A 396 -43.89 -2.49 3.96
N TYR A 397 -42.92 -1.91 4.67
CA TYR A 397 -41.68 -1.44 4.03
C TYR A 397 -40.89 -2.56 3.33
N LYS A 398 -41.19 -3.84 3.63
CA LYS A 398 -40.65 -5.03 2.98
C LYS A 398 -41.23 -5.28 1.59
N LYS A 399 -42.36 -4.66 1.24
CA LYS A 399 -42.98 -4.68 -0.11
C LYS A 399 -42.00 -4.35 -1.22
N ILE A 400 -40.94 -3.58 -0.94
CA ILE A 400 -39.89 -3.29 -1.95
C ILE A 400 -39.26 -4.57 -2.51
N LEU A 401 -39.18 -5.65 -1.72
CA LEU A 401 -38.65 -6.94 -2.17
C LEU A 401 -39.55 -7.57 -3.23
N SER A 402 -40.86 -7.45 -3.07
CA SER A 402 -41.85 -7.90 -4.05
C SER A 402 -41.75 -7.06 -5.32
N ILE A 403 -41.62 -5.74 -5.21
CA ILE A 403 -41.39 -4.82 -6.35
C ILE A 403 -40.09 -5.17 -7.09
N CYS A 404 -39.02 -5.52 -6.37
CA CYS A 404 -37.75 -5.91 -7.00
C CYS A 404 -37.85 -7.25 -7.74
N SER A 405 -38.63 -8.19 -7.20
CA SER A 405 -38.75 -9.56 -7.74
C SER A 405 -39.69 -9.58 -8.95
N LEU A 406 -40.84 -8.94 -8.81
CA LEU A 406 -41.95 -8.91 -9.76
C LEU A 406 -42.32 -7.45 -10.10
N PRO A 407 -41.42 -6.67 -10.75
CA PRO A 407 -41.70 -5.26 -11.02
C PRO A 407 -42.96 -5.05 -11.87
N ASN A 408 -43.22 -5.93 -12.85
CA ASN A 408 -44.36 -5.82 -13.76
C ASN A 408 -45.71 -5.68 -13.03
N ASP A 409 -45.88 -6.35 -11.89
CA ASP A 409 -47.12 -6.34 -11.10
C ASP A 409 -47.42 -4.97 -10.48
N TYR A 410 -46.43 -4.06 -10.45
CA TYR A 410 -46.50 -2.76 -9.79
C TYR A 410 -46.45 -1.58 -10.77
N LEU A 411 -46.40 -1.81 -12.09
CA LEU A 411 -46.27 -0.75 -13.09
C LEU A 411 -47.48 0.22 -13.09
N GLN A 412 -48.68 -0.31 -12.86
CA GLN A 412 -49.93 0.45 -12.85
C GLN A 412 -50.33 0.90 -11.43
N SER A 413 -49.39 0.95 -10.48
CA SER A 413 -49.69 1.42 -9.13
C SER A 413 -50.08 2.89 -9.14
N THR A 414 -51.12 3.25 -8.36
CA THR A 414 -51.54 4.64 -8.14
C THR A 414 -50.53 5.45 -7.35
N ASP A 415 -49.63 4.80 -6.61
CA ASP A 415 -48.53 5.46 -5.92
C ASP A 415 -47.36 5.70 -6.88
N GLU A 416 -47.05 6.97 -7.15
CA GLU A 416 -45.97 7.37 -8.06
C GLU A 416 -44.60 6.80 -7.66
N LEU A 417 -44.29 6.68 -6.36
CA LEU A 417 -43.01 6.12 -5.93
C LEU A 417 -42.96 4.62 -6.23
N ILE A 418 -44.06 3.89 -6.04
CA ILE A 418 -44.14 2.46 -6.35
C ILE A 418 -44.00 2.22 -7.86
N SER A 419 -44.71 2.98 -8.69
CA SER A 419 -44.64 2.81 -10.15
C SER A 419 -43.24 3.16 -10.70
N ASN A 420 -42.62 4.24 -10.22
CA ASN A 420 -41.25 4.59 -10.63
C ASN A 420 -40.20 3.59 -10.10
N ALA A 421 -40.36 3.09 -8.87
CA ALA A 421 -39.49 2.05 -8.33
C ALA A 421 -39.61 0.75 -9.13
N SER A 422 -40.81 0.38 -9.56
CA SER A 422 -41.06 -0.75 -10.46
C SER A 422 -40.31 -0.58 -11.80
N LEU A 423 -40.47 0.58 -12.46
CA LEU A 423 -39.80 0.90 -13.73
C LEU A 423 -38.27 0.83 -13.62
N MET A 424 -37.69 1.36 -12.54
CA MET A 424 -36.26 1.26 -12.26
C MET A 424 -35.82 -0.22 -12.13
N ASN A 425 -36.60 -1.04 -11.41
CA ASN A 425 -36.26 -2.44 -11.15
C ASN A 425 -36.46 -3.38 -12.35
N MET A 426 -37.14 -2.96 -13.42
CA MET A 426 -37.30 -3.78 -14.64
C MET A 426 -35.96 -4.22 -15.24
N ASN A 427 -34.95 -3.33 -15.21
CA ASN A 427 -33.63 -3.58 -15.80
C ASN A 427 -32.57 -4.03 -14.79
N ARG A 428 -32.95 -4.21 -13.52
CA ARG A 428 -32.07 -4.74 -12.49
C ARG A 428 -31.62 -6.15 -12.88
N ALA A 429 -30.31 -6.40 -12.92
CA ALA A 429 -29.77 -7.71 -13.31
C ALA A 429 -30.20 -8.81 -12.31
N LYS A 430 -31.06 -9.73 -12.77
CA LYS A 430 -31.59 -10.84 -11.97
C LYS A 430 -30.71 -12.11 -11.98
N ASN A 431 -29.63 -12.10 -12.76
CA ASN A 431 -28.81 -13.27 -13.06
C ASN A 431 -27.96 -13.80 -11.89
N LYS A 432 -27.91 -13.12 -10.74
CA LYS A 432 -27.16 -13.55 -9.56
C LYS A 432 -28.03 -13.49 -8.30
N ALA A 433 -28.38 -14.65 -7.76
CA ALA A 433 -29.15 -14.80 -6.51
C ALA A 433 -28.57 -13.95 -5.35
N VAL A 434 -27.23 -13.86 -5.27
CA VAL A 434 -26.49 -13.10 -4.26
C VAL A 434 -26.97 -11.64 -4.12
N HIS A 435 -27.40 -10.99 -5.20
CA HIS A 435 -27.87 -9.60 -5.14
C HIS A 435 -29.22 -9.47 -4.41
N ILE A 436 -30.14 -10.41 -4.62
CA ILE A 436 -31.43 -10.41 -3.92
C ILE A 436 -31.22 -10.77 -2.44
N ASP A 437 -30.41 -11.79 -2.17
CA ASP A 437 -30.09 -12.21 -0.79
C ASP A 437 -29.48 -11.06 0.03
N GLN A 438 -28.55 -10.31 -0.59
CA GLN A 438 -27.91 -9.18 0.07
C GLN A 438 -28.89 -8.01 0.29
N LEU A 439 -29.80 -7.75 -0.64
CA LEU A 439 -30.85 -6.74 -0.48
C LEU A 439 -31.81 -7.12 0.66
N GLN A 440 -32.28 -8.37 0.68
CA GLN A 440 -33.14 -8.91 1.73
C GLN A 440 -32.46 -8.83 3.11
N TYR A 441 -31.19 -9.23 3.21
CA TYR A 441 -30.42 -9.11 4.44
C TYR A 441 -30.32 -7.66 4.93
N ARG A 442 -30.16 -6.68 4.02
CA ARG A 442 -30.06 -5.27 4.42
C ARG A 442 -31.40 -4.70 4.88
N ILE A 443 -32.50 -5.06 4.20
CA ILE A 443 -33.85 -4.63 4.57
C ILE A 443 -34.28 -5.24 5.90
N SER A 444 -33.91 -6.49 6.20
CA SER A 444 -34.23 -7.12 7.49
C SER A 444 -33.50 -6.49 8.68
N LYS A 445 -32.42 -5.73 8.43
CA LYS A 445 -31.66 -4.98 9.44
C LYS A 445 -32.14 -3.54 9.63
N LEU A 446 -33.10 -3.06 8.83
CA LEU A 446 -33.75 -1.77 9.02
C LEU A 446 -34.64 -1.83 10.24
#